data_AF-A0A375ED11-F1
#
_entry.id   AF-A0A375ED11-F1
#
_cell.length_a   1.000
_cell.length_b   1.000
_cell.length_c   1.000
_cell.angle_alpha   90.00
_cell.angle_beta   90.00
_cell.angle_gamma   90.00
#
_symmetry.space_group_name_H-M   'P 1'
#
loop_
_entity.id
_entity.type
_entity.pdbx_description
1 polymer ?
#
loop_
_entity_poly.entity_id
_entity_poly.type
_entity_poly.pdbx_seq_one_letter_code
_entity_poly.pdbx_strand_id
1 'polypeptide(L)'
;MELRTTDKLTEVPLSVYTHYHGGCRFDFADTPGPGTEVLAVYAGIAGTPPAIVSAQVGQGRALLTGVHLEISERECKDALRGHSDMSEYLHVCDRLAETGDARLAVFRRLLAQGGLELG
;
A
#
# COMPACT_ATOMS: atom_id res chain seq x y z
N MET A 1 -0.40 -6.30 7.01
CA MET A 1 -1.29 -6.83 5.94
C MET A 1 -0.45 -7.09 4.70
N GLU A 2 -0.72 -8.17 3.95
CA GLU A 2 -0.01 -8.43 2.71
C GLU A 2 -0.72 -7.76 1.52
N LEU A 3 0.06 -7.03 0.74
CA LEU A 3 -0.36 -6.36 -0.48
C LEU A 3 0.36 -6.99 -1.67
N ARG A 4 -0.37 -7.27 -2.75
CA ARG A 4 0.19 -7.75 -4.01
C ARG A 4 -0.02 -6.71 -5.10
N THR A 5 1.05 -6.24 -5.73
CA THR A 5 0.95 -5.33 -6.87
C THR A 5 0.38 -6.03 -8.11
N THR A 6 -0.21 -5.27 -9.02
CA THR A 6 -0.68 -5.76 -10.32
C THR A 6 0.36 -5.47 -11.41
N ASP A 7 0.12 -6.02 -12.58
CA ASP A 7 0.86 -5.71 -13.82
C ASP A 7 0.78 -4.23 -14.22
N LYS A 8 -0.22 -3.50 -13.71
CA LYS A 8 -0.36 -2.04 -13.89
C LYS A 8 0.67 -1.23 -13.13
N LEU A 9 1.23 -1.77 -12.04
CA LEU A 9 2.23 -1.07 -11.23
C LEU A 9 3.65 -1.61 -11.45
N THR A 10 3.78 -2.92 -11.63
CA THR A 10 5.07 -3.63 -11.75
C THR A 10 4.95 -4.74 -12.78
N GLU A 11 5.92 -4.86 -13.69
CA GLU A 11 5.94 -5.93 -14.72
C GLU A 11 5.85 -7.33 -14.10
N VAL A 12 6.55 -7.55 -12.98
CA VAL A 12 6.44 -8.76 -12.16
C VAL A 12 5.75 -8.38 -10.85
N PRO A 13 4.57 -8.95 -10.53
CA PRO A 13 3.86 -8.71 -9.27
C PRO A 13 4.76 -8.93 -8.05
N LEU A 14 4.74 -7.98 -7.13
CA LEU A 14 5.46 -8.00 -5.86
C LEU A 14 4.46 -8.16 -4.72
N SER A 15 4.76 -9.09 -3.81
CA SER A 15 4.09 -9.18 -2.51
C SER A 15 4.90 -8.40 -1.47
N VAL A 16 4.27 -7.43 -0.81
CA VAL A 16 4.87 -6.64 0.26
C VAL A 16 4.00 -6.66 1.49
N TYR A 17 4.64 -6.76 2.65
CA TYR A 17 3.95 -6.55 3.91
C TYR A 17 3.87 -5.05 4.21
N THR A 18 2.66 -4.55 4.42
CA THR A 18 2.38 -3.15 4.78
C THR A 18 1.72 -3.06 6.15
N HIS A 19 1.90 -1.91 6.78
CA HIS A 19 1.17 -1.60 8.00
C HIS A 19 -0.28 -1.23 7.64
N TYR A 20 -1.25 -1.82 8.36
CA TYR A 20 -2.68 -1.56 8.17
C TYR A 20 -3.28 -1.21 9.53
N HIS A 21 -3.50 0.08 9.77
CA HIS A 21 -4.09 0.61 11.00
C HIS A 21 -5.50 1.18 10.74
N GLY A 22 -6.35 0.40 10.06
CA GLY A 22 -7.69 0.88 9.65
C GLY A 22 -7.71 1.65 8.33
N GLY A 23 -6.75 1.37 7.44
CA GLY A 23 -6.78 1.89 6.08
C GLY A 23 -8.00 1.40 5.29
N CYS A 24 -8.37 2.08 4.21
CA CYS A 24 -9.54 1.69 3.44
C CYS A 24 -9.25 0.54 2.46
N ARG A 25 -10.33 -0.11 2.00
CA ARG A 25 -10.36 -0.83 0.72
C ARG A 25 -11.18 0.00 -0.26
N PHE A 26 -10.85 -0.07 -1.54
CA PHE A 26 -11.67 0.56 -2.57
C PHE A 26 -12.70 -0.44 -3.08
N ASP A 27 -13.95 -0.01 -3.13
CA ASP A 27 -15.07 -0.81 -3.61
C ASP A 27 -15.66 -0.12 -4.84
N PHE A 28 -15.67 -0.82 -5.97
CA PHE A 28 -16.18 -0.32 -7.24
C PHE A 28 -17.59 -0.86 -7.54
N ALA A 29 -18.18 -1.65 -6.62
CA ALA A 29 -19.34 -2.51 -6.80
C ALA A 29 -19.14 -3.60 -7.88
N ASP A 30 -18.77 -3.19 -9.10
CA ASP A 30 -18.48 -4.06 -10.24
C ASP A 30 -17.04 -3.84 -10.74
N THR A 31 -16.89 -3.28 -11.94
CA THR A 31 -15.60 -3.07 -12.60
C THR A 31 -15.15 -1.63 -12.40
N PRO A 32 -13.84 -1.36 -12.20
CA PRO A 32 -13.34 0.01 -12.18
C PRO A 32 -13.82 0.79 -13.41
N GLY A 33 -14.28 2.03 -13.19
CA GLY A 33 -14.72 2.89 -14.28
C GLY A 33 -13.58 3.25 -15.24
N PRO A 34 -13.90 3.77 -16.45
CA PRO A 34 -12.89 4.20 -17.41
C PRO A 34 -11.86 5.15 -16.79
N GLY A 35 -10.58 4.93 -17.10
CA GLY A 35 -9.47 5.72 -16.54
C GLY A 35 -9.12 5.39 -15.08
N THR A 36 -9.71 4.35 -14.49
CA THR A 36 -9.34 3.84 -13.16
C THR A 36 -8.60 2.51 -13.30
N GLU A 37 -7.47 2.38 -12.61
CA GLU A 37 -6.65 1.17 -12.59
C GLU A 37 -6.43 0.69 -11.16
N VAL A 38 -6.54 -0.61 -10.95
CA VAL A 38 -6.13 -1.25 -9.70
C VAL A 38 -4.65 -1.55 -9.78
N LEU A 39 -3.87 -0.89 -8.93
CA LEU A 39 -2.41 -0.99 -8.90
C LEU A 39 -1.92 -2.05 -7.91
N ALA A 40 -2.72 -2.33 -6.88
CA ALA A 40 -2.47 -3.39 -5.93
C ALA A 40 -3.74 -3.85 -5.21
N VAL A 41 -3.71 -5.08 -4.70
CA VAL A 41 -4.80 -5.73 -3.96
C VAL A 41 -4.32 -6.27 -2.62
N TYR A 42 -5.24 -6.42 -1.67
CA TYR A 42 -4.97 -7.14 -0.42
C TYR A 42 -4.94 -8.65 -0.69
N ALA A 43 -3.79 -9.30 -0.47
CA ALA A 43 -3.61 -10.72 -0.79
C ALA A 43 -4.27 -11.66 0.24
N GLY A 44 -4.37 -11.22 1.50
CA GLY A 44 -4.90 -12.02 2.61
C GLY A 44 -6.40 -11.83 2.90
N ILE A 45 -7.12 -11.06 2.07
CA ILE A 45 -8.55 -10.77 2.27
C ILE A 45 -9.37 -11.46 1.17
N ALA A 46 -10.45 -12.13 1.56
CA ALA A 46 -11.35 -12.79 0.63
C ALA A 46 -11.84 -11.82 -0.47
N GLY A 47 -11.82 -12.27 -1.72
CA GLY A 47 -12.15 -11.43 -2.89
C GLY A 47 -11.03 -10.49 -3.33
N THR A 48 -9.86 -10.51 -2.70
CA THR A 48 -8.67 -9.70 -3.05
C THR A 48 -9.01 -8.23 -3.36
N PRO A 49 -9.63 -7.51 -2.41
CA PRO A 49 -10.13 -6.17 -2.68
C PRO A 49 -9.00 -5.20 -3.05
N PRO A 50 -9.27 -4.22 -3.93
CA PRO A 50 -8.32 -3.17 -4.28
C PRO A 50 -7.80 -2.42 -3.05
N ALA A 51 -6.49 -2.30 -2.98
CA ALA A 51 -5.76 -1.62 -1.90
C ALA A 51 -5.11 -0.32 -2.37
N ILE A 52 -4.70 -0.25 -3.65
CA ILE A 52 -4.14 0.95 -4.26
C ILE A 52 -4.73 1.11 -5.65
N VAL A 53 -5.19 2.32 -5.96
CA VAL A 53 -5.87 2.63 -7.22
C VAL A 53 -5.34 3.93 -7.81
N SER A 54 -5.29 3.97 -9.13
CA SER A 54 -5.04 5.17 -9.93
C SER A 54 -6.33 5.58 -10.60
N ALA A 55 -6.66 6.87 -10.63
CA ALA A 55 -7.82 7.40 -11.34
C ALA A 55 -7.45 8.65 -12.14
N GLN A 56 -7.87 8.71 -13.40
CA GLN A 56 -7.80 9.94 -14.18
C GLN A 56 -8.82 10.96 -13.68
N VAL A 57 -8.37 12.17 -13.38
CA VAL A 57 -9.22 13.28 -12.92
C VAL A 57 -8.93 14.50 -13.78
N GLY A 58 -9.79 14.74 -14.78
CA GLY A 58 -9.55 15.74 -15.81
C GLY A 58 -8.27 15.44 -16.60
N GLN A 59 -7.33 16.38 -16.61
CA GLN A 59 -6.00 16.21 -17.23
C GLN A 59 -4.95 15.63 -16.26
N GLY A 60 -5.33 15.40 -15.01
CA GLY A 60 -4.45 14.88 -13.97
C GLY A 60 -4.73 13.42 -13.61
N ARG A 61 -3.99 12.94 -12.62
CA ARG A 61 -4.11 11.59 -12.06
C ARG A 61 -4.10 11.66 -10.55
N ALA A 62 -5.04 10.96 -9.92
CA ALA A 62 -5.07 10.73 -8.49
C ALA A 62 -4.57 9.32 -8.19
N LEU A 63 -3.65 9.19 -7.24
CA LEU A 63 -3.21 7.92 -6.69
C LEU A 63 -3.74 7.82 -5.27
N LEU A 64 -4.55 6.79 -5.01
CA LEU A 64 -5.17 6.58 -3.70
C LEU A 64 -4.63 5.28 -3.12
N THR A 65 -4.13 5.36 -1.89
CA THR A 65 -3.59 4.22 -1.15
C THR A 65 -4.41 3.97 0.11
N GLY A 66 -4.84 2.73 0.29
CA GLY A 66 -5.45 2.26 1.53
C GLY A 66 -4.41 1.80 2.56
N VAL A 67 -3.12 1.89 2.25
CA VAL A 67 -2.03 1.43 3.12
C VAL A 67 -0.93 2.49 3.25
N HIS A 68 -0.18 2.41 4.35
CA HIS A 68 1.00 3.24 4.55
C HIS A 68 2.25 2.48 4.11
N LEU A 69 2.81 2.86 2.97
CA LEU A 69 4.07 2.31 2.45
C LEU A 69 5.29 3.06 3.02
N GLU A 70 5.06 4.31 3.38
CA GLU A 70 6.03 5.28 3.88
C GLU A 70 6.44 5.03 5.33
N ILE A 71 5.61 4.35 6.12
CA ILE A 71 5.89 4.11 7.53
C ILE A 71 7.06 3.15 7.70
N SER A 72 8.08 3.60 8.43
CA SER A 72 9.21 2.81 8.87
C SER A 72 8.91 1.99 10.14
N GLU A 73 9.77 1.01 10.43
CA GLU A 73 9.78 0.31 11.72
C GLU A 73 9.83 1.30 12.89
N ARG A 74 10.68 2.33 12.80
CA ARG A 74 10.87 3.33 13.85
C ARG A 74 9.59 4.11 14.11
N GLU A 75 8.95 4.64 13.07
CA GLU A 75 7.70 5.39 13.20
C GLU A 75 6.58 4.50 13.76
N CYS A 76 6.52 3.24 13.35
CA CYS A 76 5.58 2.27 13.92
C CYS A 76 5.85 2.03 15.41
N LYS A 77 7.10 1.84 15.82
CA LYS A 77 7.48 1.69 17.24
C LYS A 77 7.15 2.95 18.04
N ASP A 78 7.41 4.12 17.49
CA ASP A 78 7.12 5.40 18.13
C ASP A 78 5.60 5.60 18.30
N ALA A 79 4.79 5.22 17.30
CA ALA A 79 3.33 5.28 17.37
C ALA A 79 2.74 4.32 18.43
N LEU A 80 3.37 3.17 18.67
CA LEU A 80 2.94 2.22 19.69
C LEU A 80 3.38 2.60 21.12
N ARG A 81 4.22 3.63 21.31
CA ARG A 81 4.67 3.99 22.66
C ARG A 81 3.49 4.46 23.51
N GLY A 82 3.36 3.86 24.70
CA GLY A 82 2.29 4.21 25.65
C GLY A 82 0.97 3.49 25.40
N HIS A 83 0.86 2.68 24.33
CA HIS A 83 -0.26 1.78 24.12
C HIS A 83 -0.17 0.56 25.04
N SER A 84 -1.27 0.23 25.73
CA SER A 84 -1.33 -0.91 26.66
C SER A 84 -1.11 -2.26 25.99
N ASP A 85 -1.39 -2.34 24.68
CA ASP A 85 -1.28 -3.50 23.80
C ASP A 85 0.00 -3.47 22.94
N MET A 86 0.95 -2.56 23.20
CA MET A 86 2.18 -2.41 22.42
C MET A 86 2.90 -3.74 22.13
N SER A 87 3.02 -4.61 23.12
CA SER A 87 3.71 -5.91 22.96
C SER A 87 3.05 -6.81 21.91
N GLU A 88 1.73 -6.69 21.72
CA GLU A 88 1.00 -7.46 20.72
C GLU A 88 1.34 -7.01 19.31
N TYR A 89 1.74 -5.75 19.10
CA TYR A 89 2.01 -5.18 17.78
C TYR A 89 3.49 -5.06 17.41
N LEU A 90 4.43 -5.39 18.32
CA LEU A 90 5.87 -5.33 18.02
C LEU A 90 6.27 -6.18 16.80
N HIS A 91 5.64 -7.34 16.62
CA HIS A 91 5.87 -8.18 15.44
C HIS A 91 5.57 -7.45 14.12
N VAL A 92 4.65 -6.48 14.12
CA VAL A 92 4.35 -5.66 12.95
C VAL A 92 5.54 -4.75 12.63
N CYS A 93 6.17 -4.14 13.64
CA CYS A 93 7.37 -3.33 13.46
C CYS A 93 8.51 -4.14 12.86
N ASP A 94 8.75 -5.35 13.38
CA ASP A 94 9.82 -6.22 12.89
C ASP A 94 9.60 -6.59 11.41
N ARG A 95 8.35 -6.93 11.05
CA ARG A 95 7.97 -7.15 9.65
C ARG A 95 8.16 -5.92 8.77
N LEU A 96 7.95 -4.72 9.32
CA LEU A 96 8.21 -3.49 8.58
C LEU A 96 9.71 -3.24 8.34
N ALA A 97 10.58 -3.71 9.24
CA ALA A 97 12.02 -3.66 9.05
C ALA A 97 12.45 -4.61 7.92
N GLU A 98 11.92 -5.85 7.93
CA GLU A 98 12.24 -6.88 6.93
C GLU A 98 11.84 -6.50 5.50
N THR A 99 10.73 -5.77 5.33
CA THR A 99 10.18 -5.47 3.99
C THR A 99 10.45 -4.04 3.51
N GLY A 100 11.31 -3.29 4.19
CA GLY A 100 11.58 -1.87 3.89
C GLY A 100 11.94 -1.61 2.43
N ASP A 101 12.91 -2.34 1.88
CA ASP A 101 13.37 -2.16 0.50
C ASP A 101 12.29 -2.48 -0.53
N ALA A 102 11.53 -3.56 -0.30
CA ALA A 102 10.44 -3.95 -1.19
C ALA A 102 9.30 -2.93 -1.15
N ARG A 103 8.93 -2.42 0.04
CA ARG A 103 7.95 -1.33 0.15
C ARG A 103 8.42 -0.06 -0.54
N LEU A 104 9.69 0.30 -0.37
CA LEU A 104 10.28 1.48 -1.02
C LEU A 104 10.28 1.32 -2.55
N ALA A 105 10.56 0.12 -3.07
CA ALA A 105 10.46 -0.16 -4.50
C ALA A 105 9.03 0.05 -5.02
N VAL A 106 8.02 -0.47 -4.31
CA VAL A 106 6.60 -0.24 -4.66
C VAL A 106 6.26 1.24 -4.58
N PHE A 107 6.72 1.94 -3.54
CA PHE A 107 6.46 3.38 -3.36
C PHE A 107 7.06 4.22 -4.49
N ARG A 108 8.29 3.94 -4.91
CA ARG A 108 8.92 4.58 -6.08
C ARG A 108 8.12 4.35 -7.36
N ARG A 109 7.60 3.13 -7.57
CA ARG A 109 6.75 2.83 -8.74
C ARG A 109 5.43 3.59 -8.69
N LEU A 110 4.85 3.80 -7.52
CA LEU A 110 3.65 4.62 -7.36
C LEU A 110 3.94 6.08 -7.68
N LEU A 111 5.04 6.64 -7.19
CA LEU A 111 5.44 8.00 -7.56
C LEU A 111 5.63 8.14 -9.07
N ALA A 112 6.30 7.17 -9.71
CA ALA A 112 6.48 7.16 -11.16
C ALA A 112 5.14 7.10 -11.92
N GLN A 113 4.13 6.38 -11.41
CA GLN A 113 2.77 6.41 -11.96
C GLN A 113 2.14 7.81 -11.94
N GLY A 114 2.54 8.66 -10.99
CA GLY A 114 2.14 10.06 -10.90
C GLY A 114 3.06 11.04 -11.64
N GLY A 115 4.10 10.56 -12.32
CA GLY A 115 5.12 11.40 -12.95
C GLY A 115 6.09 12.05 -11.95
N LEU A 116 6.26 11.44 -10.77
CA LEU A 116 7.14 11.88 -9.70
C LEU A 116 8.31 10.91 -9.51
N GLU A 117 9.41 11.40 -8.95
CA GLU A 117 10.59 10.61 -8.62
C GLU A 117 11.05 10.90 -7.19
N LEU A 118 11.56 9.87 -6.51
CA LEU A 118 12.14 10.00 -5.17
C LEU A 118 13.67 10.09 -5.33
N GLY A 119 14.24 11.25 -4.94
CA GLY A 119 15.68 11.52 -4.99
C GLY A 119 16.50 10.78 -3.93
#